data_AF-A0A0V0J4X3-F1
#
_entry.id   AF-A0A0V0J4X3-F1
#
_cell.length_a   1.000
_cell.length_b   1.000
_cell.length_c   1.000
_cell.angle_alpha   90.00
_cell.angle_beta   90.00
_cell.angle_gamma   90.00
#
_symmetry.space_group_name_H-M   'P 1'
#
loop_
_entity.id
_entity.type
_entity.pdbx_description
1 polymer ?
#
loop_
_entity_poly.entity_id
_entity_poly.type
_entity_poly.pdbx_seq_one_letter_code
_entity_poly.pdbx_strand_id
1 'polypeptide(L)'
;MFAGLYKLLAAVGFDSRLAIIYLPRLLHGILAAVADYNLYGLTNLISDPTTAKWTLIAQCTNWFTAFCGPRSLANNLEWALTTAAFNFYPWSSFIPLKKRSTCCFILLVCVCSILRPTAAVIWAPICVFHLLCEFSASTSRLFRTFGLYVAIAIPCLLISIISDRIAFGRWTLHQLNFLRFNILANGANFYGIEPWHWYFTNGLPTMLFTSAPFCVVGFIIDFT
;
A
#
# COMPACT_ATOMS: atom_id res chain seq x y z
N MET A 1 2.29 7.59 13.64
CA MET A 1 1.23 8.39 12.98
C MET A 1 0.29 9.05 14.00
N PHE A 2 -0.51 8.31 14.77
CA PHE A 2 -1.47 8.92 15.72
C PHE A 2 -0.84 9.74 16.84
N ALA A 3 0.30 9.31 17.40
CA ALA A 3 1.00 10.09 18.43
C ALA A 3 1.41 11.49 17.93
N GLY A 4 1.88 11.60 16.68
CA GLY A 4 2.23 12.88 16.08
C GLY A 4 1.00 13.76 15.83
N LEU A 5 -0.08 13.15 15.32
CA LEU A 5 -1.37 13.78 15.09
C LEU A 5 -1.97 14.36 16.39
N TYR A 6 -1.95 13.61 17.49
CA TYR A 6 -2.42 14.08 18.79
C TYR A 6 -1.50 15.14 19.40
N LYS A 7 -0.18 15.03 19.22
CA LYS A 7 0.76 16.06 19.68
C LYS A 7 0.56 17.38 18.93
N LEU A 8 0.27 17.31 17.63
CA LEU A 8 -0.11 18.49 16.84
C LEU A 8 -1.42 19.08 17.33
N LEU A 9 -2.44 18.25 17.58
CA LEU A 9 -3.72 18.69 18.13
C LEU A 9 -3.55 19.41 19.48
N ALA A 10 -2.71 18.86 20.36
CA ALA A 10 -2.38 19.47 21.65
C ALA A 10 -1.61 20.80 21.50
N ALA A 11 -0.70 20.90 20.52
CA ALA A 11 0.04 22.12 20.25
C ALA A 11 -0.84 23.28 19.76
N VAL A 12 -1.94 22.97 19.05
CA VAL A 12 -2.90 23.98 18.57
C VAL A 12 -4.00 24.29 19.62
N GLY A 13 -4.09 23.52 20.71
CA GLY A 13 -5.07 23.73 21.78
C GLY A 13 -6.50 23.32 21.43
N PHE A 14 -6.68 22.42 20.44
CA PHE A 14 -7.99 21.87 20.05
C PHE A 14 -8.20 20.43 20.56
N ASP A 15 -7.61 20.09 21.70
CA ASP A 15 -7.68 18.77 22.32
C ASP A 15 -9.05 18.49 22.95
N SER A 16 -10.08 18.36 22.11
CA SER A 16 -11.40 17.89 22.54
C SER A 16 -11.48 16.36 22.52
N ARG A 17 -12.31 15.79 23.42
CA ARG A 17 -12.61 14.35 23.44
C ARG A 17 -13.11 13.84 22.09
N LEU A 18 -13.92 14.64 21.40
CA LEU A 18 -14.45 14.30 20.07
C LEU A 18 -13.34 14.29 19.02
N ALA A 19 -12.42 15.25 19.06
CA ALA A 19 -11.29 15.29 18.13
C ALA A 19 -10.41 14.05 18.29
N ILE A 20 -10.07 13.63 19.50
CA ILE A 20 -9.25 12.42 19.72
C ILE A 20 -9.93 11.16 19.15
N ILE A 21 -11.26 11.05 19.27
CA ILE A 21 -12.01 9.89 18.78
C ILE A 21 -12.15 9.90 17.25
N TYR A 22 -12.49 11.03 16.65
CA TYR A 22 -12.84 11.10 15.23
C TYR A 22 -11.65 11.37 14.31
N LEU A 23 -10.58 11.98 14.80
CA LEU A 23 -9.44 12.39 13.96
C LEU A 23 -8.72 11.20 13.30
N PRO A 24 -8.50 10.04 13.95
CA PRO A 24 -7.99 8.85 13.26
C PRO A 24 -8.91 8.38 12.13
N ARG A 25 -10.23 8.41 12.34
CA ARG A 25 -11.21 8.01 11.31
C ARG A 25 -11.21 8.97 10.13
N LEU A 26 -11.12 10.28 10.41
CA LEU A 26 -11.01 11.30 9.37
C LEU A 26 -9.72 11.14 8.56
N LEU A 27 -8.58 10.91 9.23
CA LEU A 27 -7.31 10.64 8.57
C LEU A 27 -7.41 9.42 7.64
N HIS A 28 -8.01 8.34 8.12
CA HIS A 28 -8.21 7.14 7.30
C HIS A 28 -9.21 7.35 6.16
N GLY A 29 -10.23 8.18 6.35
CA GLY A 29 -11.12 8.62 5.26
C GLY A 29 -10.38 9.43 4.18
N ILE A 30 -9.48 10.33 4.58
CA ILE A 30 -8.62 11.06 3.63
C ILE A 30 -7.67 10.09 2.90
N LEU A 31 -7.06 9.15 3.61
CA LEU A 31 -6.20 8.13 3.00
C LEU A 31 -6.97 7.27 1.99
N ALA A 32 -8.20 6.89 2.29
CA ALA A 32 -9.07 6.17 1.36
C ALA A 32 -9.38 7.02 0.12
N ALA A 33 -9.73 8.30 0.28
CA ALA A 33 -9.96 9.20 -0.86
C ALA A 33 -8.70 9.39 -1.74
N VAL A 34 -7.52 9.47 -1.12
CA VAL A 34 -6.24 9.50 -1.84
C VAL A 34 -6.01 8.19 -2.60
N ALA A 35 -6.34 7.04 -2.01
CA ALA A 35 -6.25 5.75 -2.68
C ALA A 35 -7.18 5.71 -3.91
N ASP A 36 -8.43 6.14 -3.77
CA ASP A 36 -9.42 6.17 -4.85
C ASP A 36 -8.99 7.11 -6.00
N TYR A 37 -8.43 8.28 -5.69
CA TYR A 37 -7.87 9.18 -6.69
C TYR A 37 -6.69 8.54 -7.46
N ASN A 38 -5.79 7.85 -6.75
CA ASN A 38 -4.68 7.17 -7.39
C ASN A 38 -5.14 5.96 -8.21
N LEU A 39 -6.19 5.25 -7.78
CA LEU A 39 -6.81 4.17 -8.54
C LEU A 39 -7.39 4.69 -9.86
N TYR A 40 -8.12 5.80 -9.82
CA TYR A 40 -8.61 6.47 -11.02
C TYR A 40 -7.46 6.90 -11.94
N GLY A 41 -6.40 7.51 -11.36
CA GLY A 41 -5.22 7.93 -12.12
C GLY A 41 -4.49 6.77 -12.80
N LEU A 42 -4.39 5.62 -12.11
CA LEU A 42 -3.78 4.39 -12.61
C LEU A 42 -4.60 3.77 -13.74
N THR A 43 -5.91 3.60 -13.53
CA THR A 43 -6.81 2.99 -14.51
C THR A 43 -6.92 3.84 -15.77
N ASN A 44 -6.98 5.17 -15.62
CA ASN A 44 -6.93 6.10 -16.75
C ASN A 44 -5.59 6.10 -17.50
N LEU A 45 -4.50 5.68 -16.83
CA LEU A 45 -3.18 5.56 -17.46
C LEU A 45 -3.05 4.26 -18.25
N ILE A 46 -3.58 3.14 -17.74
CA ILE A 46 -3.43 1.80 -18.33
C ILE A 46 -4.48 1.55 -19.41
N SER A 47 -5.71 1.99 -19.18
CA SER A 47 -6.86 1.74 -20.03
C SER A 47 -7.35 3.07 -20.61
N ASP A 48 -8.60 3.45 -20.32
CA ASP A 48 -9.24 4.64 -20.86
C ASP A 48 -10.05 5.40 -19.77
N PRO A 49 -10.44 6.66 -20.03
CA PRO A 49 -11.18 7.46 -19.06
C PRO A 49 -12.56 6.90 -18.67
N THR A 50 -13.19 6.11 -19.54
CA THR A 50 -14.51 5.52 -19.27
C THR A 50 -14.36 4.36 -18.31
N THR A 51 -13.40 3.47 -18.56
CA THR A 51 -13.04 2.36 -17.66
C THR A 51 -12.59 2.89 -16.29
N ALA A 52 -11.85 4.00 -16.26
CA ALA A 52 -11.44 4.63 -15.00
C ALA A 52 -12.63 5.11 -14.15
N LYS A 53 -13.64 5.72 -14.78
CA LYS A 53 -14.88 6.13 -14.09
C LYS A 53 -15.64 4.93 -13.54
N TRP A 54 -15.82 3.88 -14.33
CA TRP A 54 -16.50 2.67 -13.87
C TRP A 54 -15.74 1.97 -12.73
N THR A 55 -14.42 1.92 -12.82
CA THR A 55 -13.58 1.36 -11.75
C THR A 55 -13.74 2.15 -10.45
N LEU A 56 -13.77 3.50 -10.52
CA LEU A 56 -14.00 4.34 -9.35
C LEU A 56 -15.40 4.11 -8.75
N ILE A 57 -16.44 4.01 -9.59
CA ILE A 57 -17.81 3.70 -9.14
C ILE A 57 -17.84 2.34 -8.45
N ALA A 58 -17.22 1.31 -9.04
CA ALA A 58 -17.13 -0.02 -8.45
C ALA A 58 -16.40 0.00 -7.10
N GLN A 59 -15.32 0.78 -6.98
CA GLN A 59 -14.55 0.90 -5.75
C GLN A 59 -15.35 1.61 -4.65
N CYS A 60 -16.01 2.74 -4.97
CA CYS A 60 -16.81 3.49 -3.99
C CYS A 60 -18.08 2.75 -3.56
N THR A 61 -18.63 1.88 -4.42
CA THR A 61 -19.81 1.05 -4.11
C THR A 61 -19.46 -0.30 -3.48
N ASN A 62 -18.17 -0.68 -3.46
CA ASN A 62 -17.74 -1.92 -2.82
C ASN A 62 -17.93 -1.83 -1.30
N TRP A 63 -18.74 -2.75 -0.76
CA TRP A 63 -19.11 -2.76 0.65
C TRP A 63 -17.89 -2.94 1.57
N PHE A 64 -16.90 -3.74 1.16
CA PHE A 64 -15.73 -4.05 1.97
C PHE A 64 -14.80 -2.84 2.07
N THR A 65 -14.59 -2.13 0.96
CA THR A 65 -13.87 -0.84 0.96
C THR A 65 -14.59 0.17 1.85
N ALA A 66 -15.91 0.31 1.71
CA ALA A 66 -16.69 1.24 2.54
C ALA A 66 -16.63 0.88 4.04
N PHE A 67 -16.62 -0.41 4.37
CA PHE A 67 -16.53 -0.91 5.74
C PHE A 67 -15.13 -0.78 6.35
N CYS A 68 -14.09 -1.13 5.59
CA CYS A 68 -12.71 -1.13 6.03
C CYS A 68 -12.09 0.26 5.98
N GLY A 69 -12.24 0.99 4.87
CA GLY A 69 -11.55 2.25 4.57
C GLY A 69 -11.42 3.25 5.74
N PRO A 70 -12.52 3.68 6.39
CA PRO A 70 -12.46 4.68 7.46
C PRO A 70 -11.94 4.14 8.81
N ARG A 71 -11.68 2.82 8.91
CA ARG A 71 -11.16 2.21 10.15
C ARG A 71 -9.66 2.46 10.27
N SER A 72 -9.20 2.60 11.51
CA SER A 72 -7.79 2.81 11.84
C SER A 72 -6.98 1.51 11.79
N LEU A 73 -6.97 0.84 10.63
CA LEU A 73 -6.25 -0.40 10.38
C LEU A 73 -4.96 -0.11 9.60
N ALA A 74 -3.86 -0.75 9.99
CA ALA A 74 -2.61 -0.70 9.22
C ALA A 74 -2.79 -1.23 7.79
N ASN A 75 -3.77 -2.11 7.58
CA ASN A 75 -4.15 -2.62 6.27
C ASN A 75 -4.67 -1.56 5.31
N ASN A 76 -5.41 -0.58 5.80
CA ASN A 76 -5.90 0.49 4.95
C ASN A 76 -4.77 1.41 4.51
N LEU A 77 -3.76 1.60 5.37
CA LEU A 77 -2.57 2.37 5.03
C LEU A 77 -1.70 1.64 4.00
N GLU A 78 -1.50 0.34 4.16
CA GLU A 78 -0.81 -0.49 3.15
C GLU A 78 -1.55 -0.45 1.81
N TRP A 79 -2.87 -0.62 1.80
CA TRP A 79 -3.69 -0.53 0.61
C TRP A 79 -3.54 0.84 -0.09
N ALA A 80 -3.73 1.94 0.64
CA ALA A 80 -3.63 3.28 0.07
C ALA A 80 -2.24 3.60 -0.50
N LEU A 81 -1.18 3.25 0.22
CA LEU A 81 0.20 3.43 -0.25
C LEU A 81 0.52 2.53 -1.44
N THR A 82 -0.01 1.30 -1.45
CA THR A 82 0.19 0.35 -2.55
C THR A 82 -0.52 0.84 -3.82
N THR A 83 -1.76 1.30 -3.73
CA THR A 83 -2.48 1.89 -4.87
C THR A 83 -1.77 3.14 -5.40
N ALA A 84 -1.28 4.01 -4.51
CA ALA A 84 -0.48 5.16 -4.92
C ALA A 84 0.83 4.73 -5.60
N ALA A 85 1.55 3.75 -5.04
CA ALA A 85 2.79 3.26 -5.61
C ALA A 85 2.57 2.67 -7.01
N PHE A 86 1.49 1.93 -7.25
CA PHE A 86 1.14 1.45 -8.59
C PHE A 86 0.85 2.59 -9.58
N ASN A 87 0.18 3.66 -9.16
CA ASN A 87 -0.05 4.83 -10.03
C ASN A 87 1.27 5.52 -10.47
N PHE A 88 2.29 5.50 -9.62
CA PHE A 88 3.62 6.05 -9.94
C PHE A 88 4.60 5.01 -10.51
N TYR A 89 4.22 3.74 -10.57
CA TYR A 89 5.07 2.69 -11.11
C TYR A 89 5.48 3.04 -12.55
N PRO A 90 6.75 2.81 -12.94
CA PRO A 90 7.26 3.14 -14.26
C PRO A 90 6.75 2.17 -15.34
N TRP A 91 5.43 2.17 -15.56
CA TRP A 91 4.77 1.39 -16.61
C TRP A 91 5.33 1.67 -18.01
N SER A 92 5.95 2.84 -18.20
CA SER A 92 6.67 3.22 -19.43
C SER A 92 7.78 2.26 -19.85
N SER A 93 8.30 1.45 -18.91
CA SER A 93 9.29 0.42 -19.23
C SER A 93 8.67 -0.81 -19.91
N PHE A 94 7.33 -0.88 -20.01
CA PHE A 94 6.56 -2.02 -20.53
C PHE A 94 5.56 -1.63 -21.62
N ILE A 95 4.85 -0.52 -21.41
CA ILE A 95 3.77 0.00 -22.25
C ILE A 95 4.16 1.44 -22.60
N PRO A 96 3.92 1.96 -23.82
CA PRO A 96 4.28 3.32 -24.22
C PRO A 96 3.39 4.39 -23.55
N LEU A 97 3.47 4.47 -22.22
CA LEU A 97 2.68 5.36 -21.37
C LEU A 97 3.50 6.57 -20.92
N LYS A 98 2.78 7.60 -20.47
CA LYS A 98 3.39 8.80 -19.91
C LYS A 98 4.25 8.44 -18.69
N LYS A 99 5.54 8.77 -18.75
CA LYS A 99 6.49 8.52 -17.67
C LYS A 99 6.06 9.26 -16.40
N ARG A 100 6.04 8.53 -15.27
CA ARG A 100 5.78 9.04 -13.92
C ARG A 100 7.07 9.10 -13.11
N SER A 101 7.01 9.72 -11.93
CA SER A 101 8.17 9.88 -11.04
C SER A 101 8.55 8.55 -10.39
N THR A 102 9.66 7.95 -10.83
CA THR A 102 10.23 6.75 -10.22
C THR A 102 10.64 6.99 -8.76
N CYS A 103 11.05 8.20 -8.41
CA CYS A 103 11.40 8.56 -7.02
C CYS A 103 10.18 8.49 -6.10
N CYS A 104 9.03 9.01 -6.54
CA CYS A 104 7.79 8.92 -5.77
C CYS A 104 7.36 7.46 -5.57
N PHE A 105 7.45 6.65 -6.63
CA PHE A 105 7.19 5.22 -6.55
C PHE A 105 8.08 4.52 -5.50
N ILE A 106 9.40 4.66 -5.59
CA ILE A 106 10.34 4.02 -4.65
C ILE A 106 10.08 4.49 -3.21
N LEU A 107 9.86 5.81 -3.01
CA LEU A 107 9.56 6.36 -1.70
C LEU A 107 8.29 5.74 -1.10
N LEU A 108 7.21 5.64 -1.87
CA LEU A 108 5.95 5.04 -1.41
C LEU A 108 6.13 3.57 -1.03
N VAL A 109 6.88 2.80 -1.82
CA VAL A 109 7.20 1.39 -1.51
C VAL A 109 8.02 1.25 -0.24
N CYS A 110 9.05 2.09 -0.06
CA CYS A 110 9.89 2.09 1.14
C CYS A 110 9.05 2.43 2.38
N VAL A 111 8.24 3.49 2.31
CA VAL A 111 7.36 3.90 3.41
C VAL A 111 6.34 2.80 3.73
N CYS A 112 5.73 2.19 2.71
CA CYS A 112 4.78 1.08 2.88
C CYS A 112 5.43 -0.12 3.58
N SER A 113 6.63 -0.53 3.13
CA SER A 113 7.34 -1.69 3.70
C SER A 113 7.85 -1.45 5.12
N ILE A 114 8.19 -0.20 5.46
CA ILE A 114 8.60 0.18 6.81
C ILE A 114 7.43 0.15 7.79
N LEU A 115 6.30 0.76 7.38
CA LEU A 115 5.09 0.81 8.20
C LEU A 115 4.41 -0.55 8.30
N ARG A 116 4.57 -1.39 7.28
CA ARG A 116 4.05 -2.75 7.26
C ARG A 116 5.01 -3.71 6.54
N PRO A 117 5.79 -4.50 7.28
CA PRO A 117 6.78 -5.42 6.70
C PRO A 117 6.19 -6.46 5.74
N THR A 118 4.92 -6.83 5.90
CA THR A 118 4.24 -7.78 4.99
C THR A 118 4.14 -7.25 3.56
N ALA A 119 4.11 -5.92 3.37
CA ALA A 119 4.05 -5.32 2.03
C ALA A 119 5.29 -5.66 1.19
N ALA A 120 6.42 -5.98 1.83
CA ALA A 120 7.62 -6.43 1.14
C ALA A 120 7.39 -7.70 0.31
N VAL A 121 6.45 -8.56 0.72
CA VAL A 121 6.08 -9.77 -0.03
C VAL A 121 5.48 -9.41 -1.40
N ILE A 122 4.69 -8.34 -1.47
CA ILE A 122 4.09 -7.84 -2.71
C ILE A 122 5.14 -7.11 -3.54
N TRP A 123 5.93 -6.22 -2.91
CA TRP A 123 6.79 -5.29 -3.62
C TRP A 123 8.15 -5.86 -4.02
N ALA A 124 8.72 -6.80 -3.28
CA ALA A 124 10.01 -7.41 -3.62
C ALA A 124 10.05 -7.99 -5.05
N PRO A 125 9.10 -8.87 -5.48
CA PRO A 125 9.12 -9.39 -6.83
C PRO A 125 8.92 -8.31 -7.89
N ILE A 126 8.06 -7.32 -7.65
CA ILE A 126 7.78 -6.23 -8.59
C ILE A 126 9.00 -5.31 -8.78
N CYS A 127 9.71 -5.00 -7.68
CA CYS A 127 10.94 -4.20 -7.72
C CYS A 127 12.08 -4.96 -8.41
N VAL A 128 12.23 -6.27 -8.14
CA VAL A 128 13.20 -7.12 -8.84
C VAL A 128 12.88 -7.15 -10.33
N PHE A 129 11.62 -7.37 -10.70
CA PHE A 129 11.18 -7.35 -12.10
C PHE A 129 11.49 -6.02 -12.79
N HIS A 130 11.22 -4.89 -12.14
CA HIS A 130 11.59 -3.57 -12.67
C HIS A 130 13.10 -3.42 -12.91
N LEU A 131 13.94 -3.90 -11.98
CA LEU A 131 15.40 -3.88 -12.15
C LEU A 131 15.86 -4.79 -13.30
N LEU A 132 15.24 -5.97 -13.47
CA LEU A 132 15.53 -6.88 -14.58
C LEU A 132 15.20 -6.24 -15.93
N CYS A 133 14.09 -5.49 -16.02
CA CYS A 133 13.73 -4.78 -17.25
C CYS A 133 14.70 -3.63 -17.56
N GLU A 134 15.11 -2.87 -16.55
CA GLU A 134 16.12 -1.82 -16.74
C GLU A 134 17.50 -2.41 -17.11
N PHE A 135 17.85 -3.58 -16.58
CA PHE A 135 19.05 -4.33 -16.98
C PHE A 135 18.98 -4.76 -18.44
N SER A 136 17.86 -5.32 -18.88
CA SER A 136 17.64 -5.70 -20.28
C SER A 136 17.75 -4.52 -21.23
N ALA A 137 17.42 -3.31 -20.78
CA ALA A 137 17.54 -2.10 -21.60
C ALA A 137 18.97 -1.56 -21.65
N SER A 138 19.67 -1.45 -20.51
CA SER A 138 21.09 -1.07 -20.45
C SER A 138 21.65 -1.20 -19.03
N THR A 139 22.88 -1.71 -18.91
CA THR A 139 23.62 -1.77 -17.64
C THR A 139 23.75 -0.40 -16.94
N SER A 140 23.90 0.69 -17.70
CA SER A 140 23.97 2.05 -17.13
C SER A 140 22.66 2.50 -16.48
N ARG A 141 21.52 2.08 -17.03
CA ARG A 141 20.20 2.37 -16.47
C ARG A 141 19.97 1.57 -15.20
N LEU A 142 20.39 0.29 -15.17
CA LEU A 142 20.36 -0.53 -13.96
C LEU A 142 21.10 0.17 -12.81
N PHE A 143 22.36 0.56 -13.00
CA PHE A 143 23.15 1.18 -11.93
C PHE A 143 22.51 2.49 -11.44
N ARG A 144 21.97 3.31 -12.35
CA ARG A 144 21.25 4.53 -11.96
C ARG A 144 20.00 4.22 -11.15
N THR A 145 19.17 3.29 -11.61
CA THR A 145 17.92 2.92 -10.92
C THR A 145 18.21 2.26 -9.58
N PHE A 146 19.18 1.34 -9.51
CA PHE A 146 19.65 0.74 -8.27
C PHE A 146 20.20 1.79 -7.30
N GLY A 147 21.00 2.74 -7.78
CA GLY A 147 21.48 3.87 -6.99
C GLY A 147 20.34 4.70 -6.40
N LEU A 148 19.25 4.92 -7.15
CA LEU A 148 18.05 5.60 -6.64
C LEU A 148 17.33 4.79 -5.55
N TYR A 149 17.20 3.48 -5.72
CA TYR A 149 16.65 2.60 -4.68
C TYR A 149 17.44 2.71 -3.38
N VAL A 150 18.77 2.61 -3.47
CA VAL A 150 19.66 2.72 -2.31
C VAL A 150 19.57 4.11 -1.67
N ALA A 151 19.61 5.17 -2.48
CA ALA A 151 19.58 6.56 -2.02
C ALA A 151 18.27 6.93 -1.30
N ILE A 152 17.14 6.27 -1.61
CA ILE A 152 15.86 6.50 -0.92
C ILE A 152 15.67 5.52 0.24
N ALA A 153 16.00 4.25 0.06
CA ALA A 153 15.78 3.22 1.08
C ALA A 153 16.63 3.46 2.34
N ILE A 154 17.89 3.88 2.20
CA ILE A 154 18.78 4.13 3.34
C ILE A 154 18.20 5.23 4.25
N PRO A 155 17.89 6.46 3.76
CA PRO A 155 17.25 7.48 4.59
C PRO A 155 15.94 7.02 5.23
N CYS A 156 15.08 6.32 4.49
CA CYS A 156 13.82 5.81 5.05
C CYS A 156 14.07 4.84 6.22
N LEU A 157 15.00 3.90 6.08
CA LEU A 157 15.38 2.98 7.15
C LEU A 157 16.00 3.70 8.34
N LEU A 158 16.88 4.68 8.12
CA LEU A 158 17.47 5.49 9.18
C LEU A 158 16.39 6.24 9.97
N ILE A 159 15.43 6.86 9.27
CA ILE A 159 14.29 7.53 9.90
C ILE A 159 13.47 6.55 10.74
N SER A 160 13.23 5.33 10.25
CA SER A 160 12.55 4.27 11.01
C SER A 160 13.31 3.91 12.30
N ILE A 161 14.62 3.66 12.20
CA ILE A 161 15.45 3.25 13.34
C ILE A 161 15.53 4.37 14.39
N ILE A 162 15.67 5.63 13.96
CA ILE A 162 15.66 6.79 14.85
C ILE A 162 14.30 6.91 15.55
N SER A 163 13.21 6.74 14.81
CA SER A 163 11.85 6.76 15.36
C SER A 163 11.65 5.65 16.40
N ASP A 164 12.11 4.44 16.11
CA ASP A 164 12.07 3.31 17.05
C ASP A 164 12.91 3.59 18.30
N ARG A 165 14.09 4.21 18.15
CA ARG A 165 14.96 4.58 19.28
C ARG A 165 14.32 5.61 20.21
N ILE A 166 13.60 6.58 19.64
CA ILE A 166 12.87 7.59 20.40
C ILE A 166 11.68 6.95 21.13
N ALA A 167 10.93 6.08 20.46
CA ALA A 167 9.74 5.46 21.03
C ALA A 167 10.04 4.42 22.12
N PHE A 168 11.04 3.56 21.91
CA PHE A 168 11.33 2.43 22.79
C PHE A 168 12.52 2.64 23.73
N GLY A 169 13.27 3.73 23.58
CA GLY A 169 14.44 4.01 24.43
C GLY A 169 15.68 3.14 24.14
N ARG A 170 15.60 2.23 23.16
CA ARG A 170 16.67 1.29 22.77
C ARG A 170 16.80 1.21 21.26
N TRP A 171 17.99 0.85 20.78
CA TRP A 171 18.21 0.61 19.35
C TRP A 171 17.57 -0.71 18.97
N THR A 172 16.45 -0.63 18.27
CA THR A 172 15.71 -1.80 17.76
C THR A 172 15.28 -1.54 16.34
N LEU A 173 15.27 -2.60 15.54
CA LEU A 173 14.74 -2.58 14.18
C LEU A 173 13.42 -3.34 14.20
N HIS A 174 12.30 -2.62 14.20
CA HIS A 174 10.97 -3.22 14.35
C HIS A 174 10.68 -4.29 13.27
N GLN A 175 11.14 -4.09 12.03
CA GLN A 175 10.91 -5.01 10.93
C GLN A 175 11.57 -6.39 11.16
N LEU A 176 12.75 -6.44 11.78
CA LEU A 176 13.40 -7.71 12.13
C LEU A 176 12.69 -8.39 13.31
N ASN A 177 12.22 -7.61 14.27
CA ASN A 177 11.40 -8.14 15.36
C ASN A 177 10.07 -8.71 14.85
N PHE A 178 9.46 -8.06 13.86
CA PHE A 178 8.27 -8.55 13.18
C PHE A 178 8.56 -9.90 12.51
N LEU A 179 9.65 -10.01 11.75
CA LEU A 179 10.06 -11.27 11.11
C LEU A 179 10.28 -12.38 12.14
N ARG A 180 11.02 -12.07 13.21
CA ARG A 180 11.31 -13.02 14.28
C ARG A 180 10.03 -13.52 14.96
N PHE A 181 9.10 -12.62 15.27
CA PHE A 181 7.88 -12.99 15.97
C PHE A 181 6.89 -13.74 15.06
N ASN A 182 6.59 -13.20 13.88
CA ASN A 182 5.52 -13.72 13.04
C ASN A 182 5.92 -14.98 12.27
N ILE A 183 7.17 -15.04 11.78
CA ILE A 183 7.62 -16.15 10.92
C ILE A 183 8.48 -17.12 11.72
N LEU A 184 9.54 -16.65 12.40
CA LEU A 184 10.49 -17.56 13.05
C LEU A 184 9.94 -18.19 14.34
N ALA A 185 9.11 -17.45 15.09
CA ALA A 185 8.51 -17.91 16.34
C ALA A 185 7.06 -18.36 16.19
N ASN A 186 6.53 -18.49 14.96
CA ASN A 186 5.16 -18.89 14.66
C ASN A 186 4.07 -18.09 15.39
N GLY A 187 4.35 -16.82 15.72
CA GLY A 187 3.39 -15.92 16.37
C GLY A 187 2.10 -15.72 15.55
N ALA A 188 2.16 -15.92 14.23
CA ALA A 188 0.99 -15.87 13.36
C ALA A 188 -0.05 -16.96 13.67
N ASN A 189 0.36 -18.12 14.17
CA ASN A 189 -0.55 -19.25 14.44
C ASN A 189 -1.54 -18.96 15.57
N PHE A 190 -1.25 -17.99 16.45
CA PHE A 190 -2.18 -17.55 17.50
C PHE A 190 -3.45 -16.92 16.94
N TYR A 191 -3.42 -16.41 15.71
CA TYR A 191 -4.57 -15.78 15.07
C TYR A 191 -5.46 -16.77 14.29
N GLY A 192 -5.15 -18.06 14.39
CA GLY A 192 -5.85 -19.12 13.65
C GLY A 192 -5.14 -19.46 12.35
N ILE A 193 -5.26 -20.73 11.96
CA ILE A 193 -4.73 -21.24 10.68
C ILE A 193 -5.94 -21.62 9.84
N GLU A 194 -6.17 -20.86 8.78
CA GLU A 194 -7.19 -21.18 7.80
C GLU A 194 -6.65 -22.12 6.73
N PRO A 195 -7.48 -23.01 6.17
CA PRO A 195 -7.11 -23.83 5.02
C PRO A 195 -6.65 -22.99 3.82
N TRP A 196 -5.76 -23.50 2.98
CA TRP A 196 -5.18 -22.76 1.84
C TRP A 196 -6.25 -22.15 0.91
N HIS A 197 -7.34 -22.87 0.67
CA HIS A 197 -8.45 -22.46 -0.20
C HIS A 197 -9.35 -21.38 0.40
N TRP A 198 -9.24 -21.07 1.70
CA TRP A 198 -10.11 -20.12 2.40
C TRP A 198 -10.17 -18.74 1.74
N TYR A 199 -9.01 -18.26 1.24
CA TYR A 199 -8.94 -16.97 0.55
C TYR A 199 -9.80 -16.94 -0.73
N PHE A 200 -9.91 -18.07 -1.43
CA PHE A 200 -10.69 -18.18 -2.67
C PHE A 200 -12.16 -18.51 -2.41
N THR A 201 -12.45 -19.35 -1.41
CA THR A 201 -13.81 -19.82 -1.13
C THR A 201 -14.61 -18.90 -0.23
N ASN A 202 -13.95 -18.20 0.70
CA ASN A 202 -14.59 -17.35 1.69
C ASN A 202 -14.12 -15.90 1.58
N GLY A 203 -12.80 -15.67 1.55
CA GLY A 203 -12.22 -14.32 1.55
C GLY A 203 -12.68 -13.48 0.37
N LEU A 204 -12.39 -13.93 -0.85
CA LEU A 204 -12.70 -13.20 -2.08
C LEU A 204 -14.22 -13.03 -2.30
N PRO A 205 -15.08 -14.06 -2.16
CA PRO A 205 -16.53 -13.88 -2.26
C PRO A 205 -17.09 -12.91 -1.24
N THR A 206 -16.55 -12.93 -0.01
CA THR A 206 -16.93 -11.96 1.02
C THR A 206 -16.53 -10.55 0.60
N MET A 207 -15.30 -10.31 0.15
CA MET A 207 -14.85 -8.97 -0.27
C MET A 207 -15.63 -8.41 -1.47
N LEU A 208 -16.00 -9.27 -2.42
CA LEU A 208 -16.79 -8.87 -3.60
C LEU A 208 -18.27 -8.66 -3.23
N PHE A 209 -18.89 -9.61 -2.54
CA PHE A 209 -20.31 -9.60 -2.16
C PHE A 209 -21.22 -9.08 -3.28
N THR A 210 -21.77 -7.86 -3.18
CA THR A 210 -22.65 -7.25 -4.19
C THR A 210 -21.98 -7.03 -5.55
N SER A 211 -20.64 -6.92 -5.60
CA SER A 211 -19.89 -6.78 -6.86
C SER A 211 -19.50 -8.11 -7.50
N ALA A 212 -19.79 -9.26 -6.86
CA ALA A 212 -19.38 -10.57 -7.36
C ALA A 212 -19.96 -10.91 -8.75
N PRO A 213 -21.27 -10.70 -9.06
CA PRO A 213 -21.81 -11.00 -10.38
C PRO A 213 -21.13 -10.19 -11.49
N PHE A 214 -20.86 -8.90 -11.24
CA PHE A 214 -20.16 -8.04 -12.19
C PHE A 214 -18.73 -8.50 -12.45
N CYS A 215 -18.02 -8.94 -11.40
CA CYS A 215 -16.68 -9.49 -11.52
C CYS A 215 -16.65 -10.77 -12.37
N VAL A 216 -17.61 -11.69 -12.16
CA VAL A 216 -17.72 -12.94 -12.94
C VAL A 216 -18.05 -12.65 -14.40
N VAL A 217 -19.02 -11.77 -14.67
CA VAL A 217 -19.38 -11.39 -16.04
C VAL A 217 -18.21 -10.72 -16.75
N GLY A 218 -17.50 -9.79 -16.09
CA GLY A 218 -16.31 -9.16 -16.64
C GLY A 218 -15.22 -10.18 -16.99
N PHE A 219 -14.96 -11.13 -16.09
CA PHE A 219 -14.00 -12.21 -16.35
C PHE A 219 -14.40 -13.09 -17.53
N ILE A 220 -15.68 -13.42 -17.68
CA ILE A 220 -16.12 -14.22 -18.84
C ILE A 220 -15.90 -13.44 -20.14
N ILE A 221 -16.28 -12.16 -20.19
CA ILE A 221 -16.19 -11.33 -21.39
C ILE A 221 -14.73 -11.10 -21.81
N ASP A 222 -13.81 -10.85 -20.88
CA ASP A 222 -12.41 -10.56 -21.21
C ASP A 222 -11.65 -11.80 -21.74
N PHE A 223 -12.11 -13.01 -21.41
CA PHE A 223 -11.46 -14.27 -21.79
C PHE A 223 -12.17 -15.04 -22.92
N THR A 224 -13.29 -14.52 -23.45
CA THR A 224 -13.98 -15.03 -24.65
C THR A 224 -13.77 -14.10 -25.84
#